data_AF-A0A2P6S292-F1
#
_entry.id   AF-A0A2P6S292-F1
#
_cell.length_a   1.000
_cell.length_b   1.000
_cell.length_c   1.000
_cell.angle_alpha   90.00
_cell.angle_beta   90.00
_cell.angle_gamma   90.00
#
_symmetry.space_group_name_H-M   'P 1'
#
loop_
_entity.id
_entity.type
_entity.pdbx_description
1 polymer ?
#
loop_
_entity_poly.entity_id
_entity_poly.type
_entity_poly.pdbx_seq_one_letter_code
_entity_poly.pdbx_strand_id
1 'polypeptide(L)'
;MGVRMVYVFHGTLLVNSAGHIWGYQAWKTSDLSKNLWWLALVAFGEGWHNNHHAFEYSARQGLEWWQFDLTWYIIKFLEALGLATDVKVPSEAHKKRKALETKTTMAAMK
;
A
#
# COMPACT_ATOMS: atom_id res chain seq x y z
N MET A 1 0.72 -7.60 29.55
CA MET A 1 1.61 -7.70 28.36
C MET A 1 1.00 -8.43 27.16
N GLY A 2 0.05 -9.36 27.31
CA GLY A 2 -0.49 -10.14 26.18
C GLY A 2 -1.30 -9.35 25.15
N VAL A 3 -2.16 -8.41 25.57
CA VAL A 3 -3.07 -7.66 24.67
C VAL A 3 -2.32 -6.89 23.58
N ARG A 4 -1.19 -6.24 23.93
CA ARG A 4 -0.34 -5.53 22.96
C ARG A 4 0.17 -6.47 21.87
N MET A 5 0.70 -7.63 22.26
CA MET A 5 1.25 -8.61 21.32
C MET A 5 0.16 -9.17 20.40
N VAL A 6 -1.01 -9.48 20.97
CA VAL A 6 -2.18 -9.93 20.20
C VAL A 6 -2.56 -8.88 19.17
N TYR A 7 -2.69 -7.62 19.56
CA TYR A 7 -3.07 -6.53 18.65
C TYR A 7 -2.06 -6.36 17.51
N VAL A 8 -0.77 -6.27 17.82
CA VAL A 8 0.28 -6.09 16.80
C VAL A 8 0.31 -7.28 15.85
N PHE A 9 0.31 -8.50 16.38
CA PHE A 9 0.40 -9.70 15.54
C PHE A 9 -0.81 -9.86 14.63
N HIS A 10 -2.03 -9.69 15.16
CA HIS A 10 -3.25 -9.76 14.36
C HIS A 10 -3.33 -8.61 13.36
N GLY A 11 -2.90 -7.40 13.74
CA GLY A 11 -2.83 -6.27 12.81
C GLY A 11 -1.91 -6.56 11.62
N THR A 12 -0.72 -7.12 11.86
CA THR A 12 0.21 -7.52 10.79
C THR A 12 -0.36 -8.64 9.92
N LEU A 13 -0.87 -9.72 10.51
CA LEU A 13 -1.44 -10.83 9.74
C LEU A 13 -2.72 -10.45 8.97
N LEU A 14 -3.44 -9.44 9.46
CA LEU A 14 -4.61 -8.91 8.78
C LEU A 14 -4.27 -8.32 7.42
N VAL A 15 -3.05 -7.76 7.27
CA VAL A 15 -2.58 -7.23 5.98
C VAL A 15 -2.57 -8.32 4.92
N ASN A 16 -1.99 -9.49 5.22
CA ASN A 16 -1.93 -10.59 4.26
C ASN A 16 -3.31 -11.20 3.96
N SER A 17 -4.21 -11.24 4.95
CA SER A 17 -5.54 -11.84 4.77
C SER A 17 -6.51 -10.85 4.13
N ALA A 18 -6.90 -9.79 4.84
CA ALA A 18 -7.83 -8.79 4.32
C ALA A 18 -7.29 -8.08 3.07
N GLY A 19 -6.00 -7.77 3.03
CA GLY A 19 -5.35 -7.12 1.89
C GLY A 19 -5.24 -7.98 0.63
N HIS A 20 -5.51 -9.28 0.70
CA HIS A 20 -5.64 -10.15 -0.49
C HIS A 20 -7.09 -10.56 -0.83
N ILE A 21 -8.05 -10.23 0.03
CA ILE A 21 -9.46 -10.62 -0.13
C ILE A 21 -10.33 -9.41 -0.51
N TRP A 22 -10.21 -8.29 0.20
CA TRP A 22 -11.10 -7.13 0.06
C TRP A 22 -10.39 -5.88 -0.44
N GLY A 23 -11.17 -5.03 -1.13
CA GLY A 23 -10.68 -3.78 -1.71
C GLY A 23 -10.55 -3.84 -3.23
N TYR A 24 -9.73 -2.95 -3.78
CA TYR A 24 -9.58 -2.75 -5.23
C TYR A 24 -8.13 -2.89 -5.67
N GLN A 25 -7.92 -3.23 -6.94
CA GLN A 25 -6.59 -3.19 -7.57
C GLN A 25 -6.48 -1.96 -8.44
N ALA A 26 -5.40 -1.20 -8.28
CA ALA A 26 -5.03 -0.08 -9.15
C ALA A 26 -3.93 -0.48 -10.15
N TRP A 27 -3.13 -1.49 -9.80
CA TRP A 27 -1.96 -1.93 -10.53
C TRP A 27 -2.01 -3.42 -10.83
N LYS A 28 -1.45 -3.78 -11.98
CA LYS A 28 -1.23 -5.16 -12.41
C LYS A 28 -0.10 -5.79 -11.58
N THR A 29 -0.47 -6.73 -10.72
CA THR A 29 0.43 -7.62 -9.98
C THR A 29 0.17 -9.07 -10.40
N SER A 30 1.04 -10.00 -10.01
CA SER A 30 0.87 -11.45 -10.25
C SER A 30 0.04 -12.15 -9.17
N ASP A 31 -0.51 -11.39 -8.22
CA ASP A 31 -1.24 -11.88 -7.05
C ASP A 31 -2.59 -11.17 -6.87
N LEU A 32 -3.25 -11.49 -5.76
CA LEU A 32 -4.57 -10.95 -5.40
C LEU A 32 -4.49 -9.75 -4.45
N SER A 33 -3.32 -9.12 -4.29
CA SER A 33 -3.18 -7.95 -3.39
C SER A 33 -4.14 -6.83 -3.78
N LYS A 34 -4.73 -6.14 -2.81
CA LYS A 34 -5.77 -5.12 -2.96
C LYS A 34 -5.48 -3.93 -2.05
N ASN A 35 -5.87 -2.74 -2.49
CA ASN A 35 -5.86 -1.54 -1.68
C ASN A 35 -7.14 -1.48 -0.84
N LEU A 36 -6.98 -1.32 0.48
CA LEU A 36 -8.06 -1.27 1.46
C LEU A 36 -7.81 -0.11 2.44
N TRP A 37 -8.53 1.00 2.24
CA TRP A 37 -8.19 2.28 2.88
C TRP A 37 -8.23 2.27 4.41
N TRP A 38 -9.18 1.57 5.03
CA TRP A 38 -9.30 1.52 6.48
C TRP A 38 -8.20 0.67 7.12
N LEU A 39 -7.70 -0.33 6.39
CA LEU A 39 -6.58 -1.15 6.83
C LEU A 39 -5.29 -0.32 6.89
N ALA A 40 -5.15 0.70 6.03
CA ALA A 40 -4.01 1.63 6.10
C ALA A 40 -4.01 2.45 7.40
N LEU A 41 -5.18 2.71 8.01
CA LEU A 41 -5.25 3.38 9.32
C LEU A 41 -4.82 2.44 10.47
N VAL A 42 -5.22 1.17 10.39
CA VAL A 42 -4.92 0.17 11.44
C VAL A 42 -3.47 -0.31 11.37
N ALA A 43 -2.94 -0.46 10.15
CA ALA A 43 -1.61 -0.99 9.88
C ALA A 43 -0.65 0.09 9.35
N PHE A 44 -0.91 1.36 9.68
CA PHE A 44 0.02 2.50 9.48
C PHE A 44 0.48 2.77 8.04
N GLY A 45 -0.27 2.34 7.03
CA GLY A 45 0.05 2.51 5.61
C GLY A 45 -0.07 1.22 4.79
N GLU A 46 0.09 0.07 5.45
CA GLU A 46 0.15 -1.26 4.81
C GLU A 46 -1.15 -1.68 4.08
N GLY A 47 -2.26 -0.98 4.33
CA GLY A 47 -3.52 -1.19 3.61
C GLY A 47 -3.46 -0.84 2.12
N TRP A 48 -2.44 -0.11 1.67
CA TRP A 48 -2.18 0.10 0.24
C TRP A 48 -1.42 -1.09 -0.37
N HIS A 49 -1.92 -2.30 -0.12
CA HIS A 49 -1.19 -3.53 -0.35
C HIS A 49 -0.95 -3.82 -1.84
N ASN A 50 -1.90 -3.49 -2.71
CA ASN A 50 -1.70 -3.58 -4.16
C ASN A 50 -0.65 -2.59 -4.66
N ASN A 51 -0.57 -1.38 -4.08
CA ASN A 51 0.51 -0.44 -4.39
C ASN A 51 1.87 -1.00 -3.97
N HIS A 52 1.95 -1.57 -2.76
CA HIS A 52 3.18 -2.17 -2.24
C HIS A 52 3.67 -3.32 -3.12
N HIS A 53 2.79 -4.25 -3.49
CA HIS A 53 3.13 -5.37 -4.38
C HIS A 53 3.47 -4.91 -5.80
N ALA A 54 2.89 -3.79 -6.27
CA ALA A 54 3.27 -3.22 -7.56
C ALA A 54 4.67 -2.58 -7.53
N PHE A 55 5.05 -1.95 -6.43
CA PHE A 55 6.31 -1.21 -6.29
C PHE A 55 7.00 -1.54 -4.96
N GLU A 56 7.42 -2.80 -4.80
CA GLU A 56 8.03 -3.32 -3.56
C GLU A 56 9.28 -2.55 -3.11
N TYR A 57 9.99 -1.93 -4.05
CA TYR A 57 11.15 -1.08 -3.78
C TYR A 57 10.81 0.33 -3.27
N SER A 58 9.53 0.72 -3.32
CA SER A 58 9.07 2.05 -2.93
C SER A 58 9.04 2.19 -1.41
N ALA A 59 9.63 3.27 -0.90
CA ALA A 59 9.50 3.67 0.49
C ALA A 59 8.08 4.16 0.84
N ARG A 60 7.27 4.48 -0.18
CA ARG A 60 5.90 4.98 -0.04
C ARG A 60 4.91 3.92 -0.54
N GLN A 61 3.91 3.60 0.27
CA GLN A 61 2.86 2.63 -0.06
C GLN A 61 1.61 3.37 -0.59
N GLY A 62 1.23 4.48 0.03
CA GLY A 62 0.11 5.31 -0.42
C GLY A 62 0.52 6.24 -1.57
N LEU A 63 0.38 5.84 -2.82
CA LEU A 63 0.88 6.57 -4.00
C LEU A 63 0.05 7.80 -4.41
N GLU A 64 -1.20 7.87 -3.97
CA GLU A 64 -2.08 9.04 -4.19
C GLU A 64 -2.01 10.01 -3.01
N TRP A 65 -2.34 11.29 -3.24
CA TRP A 65 -2.25 12.34 -2.21
C TRP A 65 -3.19 12.10 -1.01
N TRP A 66 -4.31 11.42 -1.24
CA TRP A 66 -5.33 11.12 -0.23
C TRP A 66 -5.05 9.79 0.51
N GLN A 67 -4.06 9.03 0.08
CA GLN A 67 -3.72 7.74 0.67
C GLN A 67 -2.86 7.95 1.92
N PHE A 68 -3.48 7.86 3.10
CA PHE A 68 -2.79 7.98 4.38
C PHE A 68 -1.73 6.89 4.56
N ASP A 69 -0.51 7.31 4.85
CA ASP A 69 0.66 6.44 4.96
C ASP A 69 1.57 7.00 6.05
N LEU A 70 1.43 6.46 7.27
CA LEU A 70 2.16 6.98 8.43
C LEU A 70 3.64 6.63 8.35
N THR A 71 3.99 5.44 7.86
CA THR A 71 5.38 5.02 7.68
C THR A 71 6.10 5.91 6.68
N TRP A 72 5.45 6.30 5.58
CA TRP A 72 5.98 7.29 4.64
C TRP A 72 6.27 8.64 5.29
N TYR A 73 5.37 9.15 6.13
CA TYR A 73 5.60 10.42 6.83
C TYR A 73 6.79 10.34 7.79
N ILE A 74 6.95 9.21 8.49
CA ILE A 74 8.12 8.97 9.34
C ILE A 74 9.41 8.93 8.50
N ILE A 75 9.41 8.24 7.35
CA ILE A 75 10.58 8.20 6.45
C ILE A 75 10.92 9.60 5.95
N LYS A 76 9.93 10.40 5.52
CA LYS A 76 10.15 11.80 5.10
C LYS A 76 10.71 12.67 6.22
N PHE A 77 10.25 12.47 7.45
CA PHE A 77 10.81 13.16 8.61
C PHE A 77 12.27 12.77 8.84
N LEU A 78 12.59 11.47 8.79
CA LEU A 78 13.97 10.98 8.93
C LEU A 78 14.88 11.46 7.79
N GLU A 79 14.37 11.53 6.56
CA GLU A 79 15.08 12.06 5.40
C GLU A 79 15.39 13.56 5.59
N ALA A 80 14.44 14.34 6.13
CA ALA A 80 14.67 15.75 6.43
C ALA A 80 15.73 15.98 7.51
N LEU A 81 15.90 15.02 8.44
CA LEU A 81 16.98 15.03 9.42
C LEU A 81 18.32 14.48 8.87
N GLY A 82 18.36 14.01 7.63
CA GLY A 82 19.54 13.35 7.04
C GLY A 82 19.81 11.93 7.56
N LEU A 83 18.85 11.32 8.27
CA LEU A 83 18.96 9.97 8.84
C LEU A 83 18.52 8.88 7.86
N ALA A 84 17.64 9.21 6.93
CA ALA A 84 17.28 8.35 5.80
C ALA A 84 17.87 8.95 4.51
N THR A 85 18.48 8.10 3.70
CA THR A 85 19.11 8.46 2.42
C THR A 85 18.68 7.49 1.33
N ASP A 86 18.77 7.88 0.05
CA ASP A 86 18.37 7.04 -1.10
C ASP A 86 16.90 6.56 -1.03
N VAL A 87 16.00 7.46 -0.60
CA VAL A 87 14.57 7.17 -0.49
C VAL A 87 13.96 7.07 -1.90
N LYS A 88 13.48 5.88 -2.25
CA LYS A 88 12.96 5.58 -3.60
C LYS A 88 11.43 5.62 -3.65
N VAL A 89 10.92 6.16 -4.75
CA VAL A 89 9.49 6.15 -5.10
C VAL A 89 9.33 5.83 -6.59
N PRO A 90 8.21 5.23 -7.02
CA PRO A 90 8.01 4.91 -8.42
C PRO A 90 7.87 6.17 -9.26
N SER A 91 8.55 6.20 -10.41
CA SER A 91 8.36 7.22 -11.42
C SER A 91 7.02 7.06 -12.13
N GLU A 92 6.54 8.11 -12.79
CA GLU A 92 5.31 8.05 -13.58
C GLU A 92 5.41 7.01 -14.72
N ALA A 93 6.61 6.78 -15.26
CA ALA A 93 6.84 5.72 -16.24
C ALA A 93 6.74 4.30 -15.61
N HIS A 94 7.14 4.11 -14.35
CA HIS A 94 6.89 2.86 -13.62
C HIS A 94 5.40 2.66 -13.38
N LYS A 95 4.69 3.70 -12.94
CA LYS A 95 3.24 3.67 -12.72
C LYS A 95 2.48 3.30 -13.98
N LYS A 96 2.72 4.01 -15.10
CA LYS A 96 2.06 3.73 -16.39
C LYS A 96 2.24 2.29 -16.86
N ARG A 97 3.42 1.68 -16.66
CA ARG A 97 3.70 0.29 -17.05
C ARG A 97 2.87 -0.74 -16.26
N LYS A 98 2.50 -0.42 -15.02
CA LYS A 98 1.73 -1.32 -14.15
C LYS A 98 0.26 -0.90 -14.03
N ALA A 99 -0.17 0.22 -14.61
CA ALA A 99 -1.55 0.66 -14.52
C ALA A 99 -2.48 -0.40 -15.12
N LEU A 100 -3.59 -0.70 -14.45
CA LEU A 100 -4.65 -1.51 -15.05
C LEU A 100 -5.32 -0.69 -16.15
N GLU A 101 -5.55 -1.31 -17.31
CA GLU A 101 -6.36 -0.68 -18.36
C GLU A 101 -7.80 -0.55 -17.86
N THR A 102 -8.35 0.66 -17.87
CA THR A 102 -9.70 1.01 -17.37
C THR A 102 -10.86 0.36 -18.17
N LYS A 103 -10.63 -0.72 -18.93
CA LYS A 103 -11.61 -1.27 -19.87
C LYS A 103 -12.53 -2.37 -19.31
N THR A 104 -12.32 -2.89 -18.11
CA THR A 104 -13.00 -4.15 -17.71
C THR A 104 -14.08 -4.04 -16.64
N THR A 105 -14.19 -2.94 -15.88
CA THR A 105 -15.18 -2.87 -14.78
C THR A 105 -16.54 -2.27 -15.15
N MET A 106 -16.67 -1.59 -16.30
CA MET A 106 -17.97 -1.03 -16.75
C MET A 106 -18.84 -2.02 -17.54
N ALA A 107 -18.30 -3.18 -17.96
CA ALA A 107 -19.03 -4.18 -18.72
C ALA A 107 -19.69 -5.27 -17.85
N ALA A 108 -19.32 -5.38 -16.57
CA ALA A 108 -19.84 -6.40 -15.64
C ALA A 108 -20.94 -5.88 -14.70
N MET A 109 -21.44 -4.65 -14.90
CA MET A 109 -22.55 -4.05 -14.14
C MET A 109 -23.78 -3.74 -15.03
N LYS A 110 -23.93 -4.44 -16.16
CA LYS A 110 -25.20 -4.56 -16.89
C LYS A 110 -25.65 -6.01 -16.85
#